data_AF-A0AA39TK31-F1
#
_entry.id   AF-A0AA39TK31-F1
#
_cell.length_a   1.000
_cell.length_b   1.000
_cell.length_c   1.000
_cell.angle_alpha   90.00
_cell.angle_beta   90.00
_cell.angle_gamma   90.00
#
_symmetry.space_group_name_H-M   'P 1'
#
loop_
_entity.id
_entity.type
_entity.pdbx_description
1 polymer ?
#
loop_
_entity_poly.entity_id
_entity_poly.type
_entity_poly.pdbx_seq_one_letter_code
_entity_poly.pdbx_strand_id
1 'polypeptide(L)'
;ERSKAEMRWVGIEPFLKSKGYLLPPRFQPNWQPSWQGPNGIPYEYAVDSFPLVVRHPNVIEGKRASDDKGVVIKSTSIHTEEAKKAALLAAIVDSCNHCVPIWDVFDFPGESDCVIIVMPLLHNMWKPAFHCRAEVFEALRQFLEGLAFMHREKYAHRDAAMINMTMDVSDLMPGGFSLASQHFPFLLNLYSGDPRNRCEVGSLRYYFIDFETTTYCPEGIEKARVTGTYGSDHSMPEISEVVPYNPFKLDIYTLGNAFLKEMKASLAIARRRFTCLMRYIQHYLGMEDLEPFLLKMTAPDPDERPTAAAALEE
;
A
#
# COMPACT_ATOMS: atom_id res chain seq x y z
N GLU A 1 -1.05 -12.07 26.18
CA GLU A 1 -2.13 -11.13 26.52
C GLU A 1 -2.39 -10.18 25.35
N ARG A 2 -3.52 -9.46 25.35
CA ARG A 2 -3.85 -8.45 24.34
C ARG A 2 -3.30 -7.08 24.74
N SER A 3 -2.71 -6.35 23.79
CA SER A 3 -2.23 -4.98 24.01
C SER A 3 -3.38 -3.96 24.11
N LYS A 4 -3.08 -2.73 24.56
CA LYS A 4 -4.08 -1.63 24.56
C LYS A 4 -4.63 -1.35 23.17
N ALA A 5 -3.79 -1.39 22.14
CA ALA A 5 -4.22 -1.21 20.76
C ALA A 5 -5.16 -2.33 20.30
N GLU A 6 -4.89 -3.58 20.71
CA GLU A 6 -5.79 -4.70 20.41
C GLU A 6 -7.14 -4.54 21.11
N MET A 7 -7.14 -4.10 22.37
CA MET A 7 -8.36 -3.88 23.13
C MET A 7 -9.26 -2.79 22.51
N ARG A 8 -8.69 -1.79 21.82
CA ARG A 8 -9.45 -0.79 21.05
C ARG A 8 -10.28 -1.44 19.95
N TRP A 9 -9.69 -2.37 19.19
CA TRP A 9 -10.40 -3.13 18.16
C TRP A 9 -11.41 -4.13 18.73
N VAL A 10 -11.06 -4.80 19.85
CA VAL A 10 -11.99 -5.69 20.57
C VAL A 10 -13.26 -4.95 21.00
N GLY A 11 -13.13 -3.70 21.46
CA GLY A 11 -14.26 -2.88 21.91
C GLY A 11 -15.28 -2.59 20.82
N ILE A 12 -14.84 -2.50 19.55
CA ILE A 12 -15.72 -2.20 18.40
C ILE A 12 -16.02 -3.41 17.51
N GLU A 13 -15.50 -4.59 17.85
CA GLU A 13 -15.75 -5.83 17.08
C GLU A 13 -17.27 -6.10 16.90
N PRO A 14 -18.13 -5.98 17.93
CA PRO A 14 -19.56 -6.21 17.75
C PRO A 14 -20.21 -5.24 16.76
N PHE A 15 -19.73 -3.99 16.71
CA PHE A 15 -20.19 -3.00 15.75
C PHE A 15 -19.77 -3.38 14.33
N LEU A 16 -18.50 -3.69 14.11
CA LEU A 16 -18.00 -4.12 12.79
C LEU A 16 -18.73 -5.36 12.29
N LYS A 17 -18.98 -6.34 13.18
CA LYS A 17 -19.75 -7.53 12.88
C LYS A 17 -21.18 -7.20 12.46
N SER A 18 -21.83 -6.24 13.12
CA SER A 18 -23.18 -5.76 12.74
C SER A 18 -23.20 -5.10 11.35
N LYS A 19 -22.05 -4.57 10.89
CA LYS A 19 -21.85 -4.01 9.55
C LYS A 19 -21.41 -5.06 8.52
N GLY A 20 -21.28 -6.32 8.91
CA GLY A 20 -20.87 -7.42 8.02
C GLY A 20 -19.35 -7.58 7.90
N TYR A 21 -18.57 -7.05 8.84
CA TYR A 21 -17.12 -7.19 8.87
C TYR A 21 -16.65 -8.02 10.08
N LEU A 22 -15.94 -9.11 9.80
CA LEU A 22 -15.49 -10.07 10.80
C LEU A 22 -14.01 -9.87 11.09
N LEU A 23 -13.68 -9.60 12.35
CA LEU A 23 -12.29 -9.56 12.80
C LEU A 23 -11.77 -10.96 13.15
N PRO A 24 -10.44 -11.19 13.09
CA PRO A 24 -9.83 -12.46 13.46
C PRO A 24 -10.19 -12.89 14.89
N PRO A 25 -10.14 -14.21 15.21
CA PRO A 25 -10.57 -14.74 16.50
C PRO A 25 -10.00 -14.01 17.72
N ARG A 26 -8.74 -13.58 17.65
CA ARG A 26 -8.06 -12.82 18.72
C ARG A 26 -8.79 -11.56 19.17
N PHE A 27 -9.54 -10.93 18.27
CA PHE A 27 -10.26 -9.68 18.50
C PHE A 27 -11.71 -9.90 18.96
N GLN A 28 -12.15 -11.15 19.08
CA GLN A 28 -13.44 -11.47 19.66
C GLN A 28 -13.41 -11.20 21.18
N PRO A 29 -14.46 -10.60 21.78
CA PRO A 29 -14.46 -10.27 23.21
C PRO A 29 -14.16 -11.45 24.13
N ASN A 30 -14.70 -12.63 23.79
CA ASN A 30 -14.56 -13.89 24.54
C ASN A 30 -13.45 -14.82 24.01
N TRP A 31 -12.50 -14.28 23.24
CA TRP A 31 -11.37 -15.05 22.70
C TRP A 31 -10.61 -15.81 23.78
N GLN A 32 -10.35 -17.09 23.50
CA GLN A 32 -9.40 -17.91 24.24
C GLN A 32 -8.26 -18.28 23.30
N PRO A 33 -6.99 -18.16 23.72
CA PRO A 33 -5.85 -18.52 22.89
C PRO A 33 -5.90 -19.96 22.39
N SER A 34 -5.71 -20.19 21.09
CA SER A 34 -5.84 -21.54 20.51
C SER A 34 -4.78 -22.53 20.99
N TRP A 35 -3.70 -22.04 21.61
CA TRP A 35 -2.64 -22.86 22.20
C TRP A 35 -2.89 -23.25 23.65
N GLN A 36 -3.99 -22.76 24.25
CA GLN A 36 -4.38 -23.14 25.60
C GLN A 36 -5.36 -24.32 25.58
N GLY A 37 -5.11 -25.32 26.42
CA GLY A 37 -5.98 -26.49 26.61
C GLY A 37 -5.35 -27.82 26.21
N PRO A 38 -6.02 -28.96 26.50
CA PRO A 38 -5.47 -30.31 26.30
C PRO A 38 -5.14 -30.66 24.84
N ASN A 39 -5.79 -29.99 23.89
CA ASN A 39 -5.62 -30.16 22.44
C ASN A 39 -5.18 -28.85 21.77
N GLY A 40 -4.47 -27.98 22.51
CA GLY A 40 -4.01 -26.70 21.98
C GLY A 40 -3.06 -26.86 20.81
N ILE A 41 -3.18 -25.99 19.80
CA ILE A 41 -2.21 -25.89 18.70
C ILE A 41 -0.90 -25.34 19.28
N PRO A 42 0.30 -25.85 18.92
CA PRO A 42 1.54 -25.25 19.40
C PRO A 42 1.58 -23.74 19.08
N TYR A 43 2.08 -22.94 20.01
CA TYR A 43 2.04 -21.47 19.97
C TYR A 43 2.57 -20.91 18.64
N GLU A 44 3.64 -21.51 18.13
CA GLU A 44 4.31 -21.17 16.88
C GLU A 44 3.46 -21.40 15.62
N TYR A 45 2.43 -22.25 15.69
CA TYR A 45 1.49 -22.52 14.60
C TYR A 45 0.11 -21.89 14.82
N ALA A 46 -0.12 -21.29 15.99
CA ALA A 46 -1.37 -20.64 16.32
C ALA A 46 -1.46 -19.27 15.63
N VAL A 47 -2.34 -19.13 14.63
CA VAL A 47 -2.49 -17.87 13.88
C VAL A 47 -2.93 -16.71 14.78
N ASP A 48 -3.70 -16.98 15.82
CA ASP A 48 -4.15 -16.01 16.83
C ASP A 48 -3.08 -15.68 17.89
N SER A 49 -1.88 -16.27 17.82
CA SER A 49 -0.75 -15.90 18.66
C SER A 49 -0.07 -14.61 18.18
N PHE A 50 -0.28 -14.24 16.92
CA PHE A 50 0.37 -13.09 16.30
C PHE A 50 -0.35 -11.78 16.61
N PRO A 51 0.38 -10.77 17.13
CA PRO A 51 -0.21 -9.48 17.44
C PRO A 51 -0.27 -8.62 16.16
N LEU A 52 -1.41 -8.65 15.47
CA LEU A 52 -1.60 -8.03 14.14
C LEU A 52 -1.40 -6.51 14.12
N VAL A 53 -1.52 -5.83 15.26
CA VAL A 53 -1.57 -4.36 15.38
C VAL A 53 -0.29 -3.73 15.95
N VAL A 54 0.83 -4.45 16.03
CA VAL A 54 2.06 -3.96 16.70
C VAL A 54 2.70 -2.78 15.96
N ARG A 55 2.74 -2.79 14.63
CA ARG A 55 3.38 -1.73 13.84
C ARG A 55 2.42 -0.60 13.48
N HIS A 56 1.15 -0.93 13.25
CA HIS A 56 0.12 0.00 12.82
C HIS A 56 -1.11 -0.20 13.71
N PRO A 57 -1.18 0.45 14.88
CA PRO A 57 -2.25 0.22 15.86
C PRO A 57 -3.64 0.64 15.33
N ASN A 58 -3.67 1.49 14.32
CA ASN A 58 -4.84 2.02 13.64
C ASN A 58 -5.26 1.22 12.40
N VAL A 59 -4.64 0.08 12.10
CA VAL A 59 -4.97 -0.78 10.95
C VAL A 59 -5.14 -2.22 11.41
N ILE A 60 -6.18 -2.90 10.91
CA ILE A 60 -6.41 -4.32 11.17
C ILE A 60 -6.95 -5.02 9.92
N GLU A 61 -6.59 -6.29 9.73
CA GLU A 61 -7.23 -7.14 8.71
C GLU A 61 -8.53 -7.75 9.23
N GLY A 62 -9.44 -8.05 8.31
CA GLY A 62 -10.66 -8.79 8.60
C GLY A 62 -11.18 -9.48 7.35
N LYS A 63 -12.43 -9.93 7.41
CA LYS A 63 -13.16 -10.47 6.27
C LYS A 63 -14.53 -9.83 6.13
N ARG A 64 -14.98 -9.66 4.90
CA ARG A 64 -16.37 -9.29 4.61
C ARG A 64 -17.26 -10.52 4.64
N ALA A 65 -18.30 -10.50 5.46
CA ALA A 65 -19.16 -11.65 5.73
C ALA A 65 -19.96 -12.11 4.51
N SER A 66 -20.25 -11.22 3.54
CA SER A 66 -21.07 -11.54 2.38
C SER A 66 -20.38 -12.47 1.37
N ASP A 67 -19.05 -12.44 1.28
CA ASP A 67 -18.30 -13.14 0.23
C ASP A 67 -16.89 -13.60 0.66
N ASP A 68 -16.59 -13.56 1.96
CA ASP A 68 -15.32 -13.98 2.57
C ASP A 68 -14.07 -13.23 2.06
N LYS A 69 -14.25 -12.14 1.32
CA LYS A 69 -13.12 -11.33 0.82
C LYS A 69 -12.37 -10.69 1.98
N GLY A 70 -11.04 -10.75 1.90
CA GLY A 70 -10.16 -10.07 2.85
C GLY A 70 -10.33 -8.56 2.79
N VAL A 71 -10.34 -7.92 3.95
CA VAL A 71 -10.44 -6.46 4.09
C VAL A 71 -9.34 -5.90 4.97
N VAL A 72 -9.00 -4.65 4.71
CA VAL A 72 -8.26 -3.78 5.62
C VAL A 72 -9.24 -2.79 6.22
N ILE A 73 -9.21 -2.66 7.54
CA ILE A 73 -10.00 -1.71 8.30
C ILE A 73 -9.01 -0.74 8.96
N LYS A 74 -9.02 0.53 8.52
CA LYS A 74 -8.17 1.60 9.04
C LYS A 74 -9.03 2.58 9.84
N SER A 75 -8.57 2.98 11.01
CA SER A 75 -9.12 4.15 11.71
C SER A 75 -8.23 5.37 11.43
N THR A 76 -8.83 6.49 11.01
CA THR A 76 -8.11 7.73 10.70
C THR A 76 -8.79 8.93 11.31
N SER A 77 -8.04 10.01 11.52
CA SER A 77 -8.59 11.24 12.09
C SER A 77 -9.48 11.96 11.07
N ILE A 78 -10.59 12.54 11.54
CA ILE A 78 -11.44 13.38 10.69
C ILE A 78 -10.72 14.65 10.21
N HIS A 79 -9.67 15.09 10.91
CA HIS A 79 -8.96 16.33 10.62
C HIS A 79 -8.03 16.24 9.40
N THR A 80 -7.63 15.03 9.01
CA THR A 80 -6.80 14.81 7.81
C THR A 80 -7.65 14.79 6.54
N GLU A 81 -8.97 14.66 6.70
CA GLU A 81 -9.94 14.39 5.63
C GLU A 81 -9.58 13.16 4.77
N GLU A 82 -8.73 12.23 5.25
CA GLU A 82 -8.27 11.06 4.49
C GLU A 82 -9.46 10.26 3.94
N ALA A 83 -10.40 9.88 4.81
CA ALA A 83 -11.58 9.09 4.44
C ALA A 83 -12.40 9.77 3.34
N LYS A 84 -12.56 11.09 3.44
CA LYS A 84 -13.32 11.89 2.48
C LYS A 84 -12.59 11.97 1.14
N LYS A 85 -11.29 12.27 1.14
CA LYS A 85 -10.46 12.34 -0.08
C LYS A 85 -10.43 10.99 -0.80
N ALA A 86 -10.17 9.91 -0.07
CA ALA A 86 -10.12 8.56 -0.63
C ALA A 86 -11.49 8.13 -1.19
N ALA A 87 -12.59 8.39 -0.46
CA ALA A 87 -13.94 8.05 -0.93
C ALA A 87 -14.34 8.84 -2.19
N LEU A 88 -14.00 10.13 -2.26
CA LEU A 88 -14.26 10.96 -3.44
C LEU A 88 -13.52 10.45 -4.67
N LEU A 89 -12.21 10.16 -4.54
CA LEU A 89 -11.41 9.62 -5.63
C LEU A 89 -11.87 8.21 -6.05
N ALA A 90 -12.19 7.34 -5.10
CA ALA A 90 -12.66 5.99 -5.37
C ALA A 90 -14.04 5.93 -6.06
N ALA A 91 -14.88 6.96 -5.90
CA ALA A 91 -16.18 7.03 -6.54
C ALA A 91 -16.11 7.38 -8.05
N ILE A 92 -14.97 7.85 -8.54
CA ILE A 92 -14.80 8.22 -9.96
C ILE A 92 -14.48 6.96 -10.77
N VAL A 93 -15.40 6.61 -11.67
CA VAL A 93 -15.24 5.47 -12.59
C VAL A 93 -14.33 5.86 -13.75
N ASP A 94 -13.08 5.44 -13.68
CA ASP A 94 -12.06 5.64 -14.71
C ASP A 94 -11.13 4.42 -14.75
N SER A 95 -10.78 3.93 -15.94
CA SER A 95 -9.90 2.77 -16.08
C SER A 95 -8.49 3.01 -15.54
N CYS A 96 -8.01 4.26 -15.62
CA CYS A 96 -6.74 4.72 -15.07
C CYS A 96 -6.82 5.07 -13.58
N ASN A 97 -7.99 4.92 -12.93
CA ASN A 97 -8.08 5.12 -11.49
C ASN A 97 -7.44 3.94 -10.75
N HIS A 98 -6.26 4.20 -10.19
CA HIS A 98 -5.51 3.29 -9.33
C HIS A 98 -5.51 3.75 -7.86
N CYS A 99 -6.48 4.55 -7.43
CA CYS A 99 -6.75 4.76 -6.02
C CYS A 99 -7.41 3.51 -5.43
N VAL A 100 -7.04 3.15 -4.20
CA VAL A 100 -7.68 2.01 -3.51
C VAL A 100 -9.20 2.19 -3.44
N PRO A 101 -9.99 1.15 -3.78
CA PRO A 101 -11.43 1.19 -3.60
C PRO A 101 -11.81 1.38 -2.13
N ILE A 102 -12.78 2.26 -1.87
CA ILE A 102 -13.39 2.42 -0.55
C ILE A 102 -14.73 1.68 -0.55
N TRP A 103 -14.87 0.68 0.31
CA TRP A 103 -16.09 -0.13 0.40
C TRP A 103 -17.09 0.48 1.37
N ASP A 104 -16.62 0.96 2.51
CA ASP A 104 -17.46 1.61 3.51
C ASP A 104 -16.66 2.62 4.34
N VAL A 105 -17.38 3.61 4.87
CA VAL A 105 -16.88 4.57 5.86
C VAL A 105 -17.88 4.66 7.02
N PHE A 106 -17.39 4.58 8.26
CA PHE A 106 -18.22 4.68 9.46
C PHE A 106 -17.62 5.64 10.47
N ASP A 107 -18.45 6.23 11.32
CA ASP A 107 -17.95 6.88 12.55
C ASP A 107 -17.35 5.83 13.48
N PHE A 108 -16.27 6.20 14.20
CA PHE A 108 -15.68 5.29 15.17
C PHE A 108 -16.52 5.29 16.47
N PRO A 109 -17.08 4.14 16.91
CA PRO A 109 -17.91 4.12 18.12
C PRO A 109 -17.11 4.54 19.37
N GLY A 110 -17.55 5.62 20.00
CA GLY A 110 -16.91 6.15 21.21
C GLY A 110 -15.71 7.08 20.98
N GLU A 111 -15.33 7.37 19.72
CA GLU A 111 -14.26 8.31 19.39
C GLU A 111 -14.74 9.30 18.31
N SER A 112 -15.08 10.52 18.70
CA SER A 112 -15.63 11.54 17.79
C SER A 112 -14.65 12.02 16.71
N ASP A 113 -13.35 11.91 16.99
CA ASP A 113 -12.31 12.49 16.14
C ASP A 113 -11.74 11.49 15.14
N CYS A 114 -12.33 10.29 15.10
CA CYS A 114 -11.91 9.16 14.28
C CYS A 114 -13.06 8.64 13.42
N VAL A 115 -12.73 8.24 12.19
CA VAL A 115 -13.61 7.45 11.32
C VAL A 115 -12.92 6.14 10.96
N ILE A 116 -13.72 5.15 10.60
CA ILE A 116 -13.29 3.84 10.10
C ILE A 116 -13.45 3.84 8.58
N ILE A 117 -12.41 3.45 7.87
CA ILE A 117 -12.41 3.22 6.43
C ILE A 117 -12.21 1.71 6.20
N VAL A 118 -13.07 1.12 5.36
CA VAL A 118 -12.94 -0.28 4.92
C VAL A 118 -12.52 -0.35 3.46
N MET A 119 -11.45 -1.10 3.20
CA MET A 119 -10.81 -1.24 1.90
C MET A 119 -10.51 -2.72 1.61
N PRO A 120 -10.29 -3.11 0.34
CA PRO A 120 -9.78 -4.44 0.01
C PRO A 120 -8.46 -4.73 0.73
N LEU A 121 -8.24 -6.00 1.10
CA LEU A 121 -6.94 -6.47 1.56
C LEU A 121 -5.98 -6.61 0.37
N LEU A 122 -5.03 -5.68 0.27
CA LEU A 122 -4.03 -5.63 -0.80
C LEU A 122 -2.65 -6.03 -0.29
N HIS A 123 -1.83 -6.56 -1.20
CA HIS A 123 -0.46 -6.96 -0.89
C HIS A 123 0.53 -5.87 -1.28
N ASN A 124 1.60 -5.69 -0.51
CA ASN A 124 2.73 -4.87 -0.92
C ASN A 124 3.22 -5.28 -2.33
N MET A 125 3.30 -4.33 -3.26
CA MET A 125 3.56 -4.63 -4.67
C MET A 125 4.99 -5.11 -4.95
N TRP A 126 5.91 -4.99 -4.00
CA TRP A 126 7.33 -5.34 -4.16
C TRP A 126 7.57 -6.80 -3.77
N LYS A 127 6.52 -7.51 -3.31
CA LYS A 127 6.57 -8.91 -2.90
C LYS A 127 5.37 -9.69 -3.47
N PRO A 128 5.59 -10.88 -4.07
CA PRO A 128 6.88 -11.47 -4.42
C PRO A 128 7.65 -10.58 -5.41
N ALA A 129 8.96 -10.76 -5.52
CA ALA A 129 9.78 -9.98 -6.46
C ALA A 129 9.27 -10.13 -7.91
N PHE A 130 9.57 -9.15 -8.75
CA PHE A 130 9.25 -9.23 -10.18
C PHE A 130 10.02 -10.39 -10.84
N HIS A 131 9.31 -11.17 -11.64
CA HIS A 131 9.84 -12.30 -12.40
C HIS A 131 10.42 -11.88 -13.75
N CYS A 132 9.94 -10.80 -14.36
CA CYS A 132 10.51 -10.31 -15.61
C CYS A 132 10.31 -8.81 -15.78
N ARG A 133 11.07 -8.25 -16.73
CA ARG A 133 10.99 -6.84 -17.10
C ARG A 133 9.57 -6.38 -17.40
N ALA A 134 8.79 -7.17 -18.14
CA ALA A 134 7.42 -6.80 -18.52
C ALA A 134 6.53 -6.52 -17.29
N GLU A 135 6.74 -7.23 -16.18
CA GLU A 135 5.98 -7.00 -14.95
C GLU A 135 6.34 -5.67 -14.27
N VAL A 136 7.61 -5.25 -14.35
CA VAL A 136 8.07 -3.95 -13.82
C VAL A 136 7.42 -2.81 -14.62
N PHE A 137 7.47 -2.90 -15.96
CA PHE A 137 6.87 -1.91 -16.85
C PHE A 137 5.36 -1.84 -16.66
N GLU A 138 4.68 -2.97 -16.53
CA GLU A 138 3.23 -2.98 -16.31
C GLU A 138 2.84 -2.34 -14.97
N ALA A 139 3.59 -2.61 -13.91
CA ALA A 139 3.36 -1.94 -12.63
C ALA A 139 3.61 -0.42 -12.73
N LEU A 140 4.76 -0.01 -13.29
CA LEU A 140 5.10 1.40 -13.46
C LEU A 140 4.06 2.14 -14.29
N ARG A 141 3.59 1.53 -15.39
CA ARG A 141 2.52 2.03 -16.25
C ARG A 141 1.24 2.29 -15.46
N GLN A 142 0.76 1.32 -14.68
CA GLN A 142 -0.45 1.48 -13.85
C GLN A 142 -0.29 2.55 -12.75
N PHE A 143 0.88 2.67 -12.12
CA PHE A 143 1.10 3.77 -11.16
C PHE A 143 1.17 5.14 -11.82
N LEU A 144 1.76 5.25 -13.02
CA LEU A 144 1.73 6.47 -13.82
C LEU A 144 0.31 6.83 -14.27
N GLU A 145 -0.50 5.85 -14.67
CA GLU A 145 -1.94 6.02 -14.91
C GLU A 145 -2.66 6.58 -13.68
N GLY A 146 -2.38 6.00 -12.51
CA GLY A 146 -2.95 6.44 -11.23
C GLY A 146 -2.58 7.88 -10.87
N LEU A 147 -1.31 8.26 -11.04
CA LEU A 147 -0.87 9.64 -10.84
C LEU A 147 -1.49 10.58 -11.88
N ALA A 148 -1.51 10.21 -13.16
CA ALA A 148 -2.10 11.02 -14.21
C ALA A 148 -3.60 11.26 -13.98
N PHE A 149 -4.32 10.22 -13.52
CA PHE A 149 -5.69 10.32 -13.07
C PHE A 149 -5.83 11.31 -11.90
N MET A 150 -5.12 11.10 -10.78
CA MET A 150 -5.22 11.99 -9.61
C MET A 150 -4.86 13.43 -9.95
N HIS A 151 -3.80 13.63 -10.75
CA HIS A 151 -3.32 14.95 -11.15
C HIS A 151 -4.33 15.70 -12.01
N ARG A 152 -5.04 14.98 -12.91
CA ARG A 152 -6.15 15.53 -13.70
C ARG A 152 -7.34 15.92 -12.83
N GLU A 153 -7.65 15.12 -11.81
CA GLU A 153 -8.66 15.44 -10.78
C GLU A 153 -8.15 16.47 -9.76
N LYS A 154 -6.94 17.02 -9.96
CA LYS A 154 -6.29 18.05 -9.15
C LYS A 154 -5.94 17.60 -7.73
N TYR A 155 -5.76 16.31 -7.53
CA TYR A 155 -5.23 15.73 -6.30
C TYR A 155 -3.76 15.36 -6.50
N ALA A 156 -2.91 15.80 -5.56
CA ALA A 156 -1.55 15.30 -5.44
C ALA A 156 -1.48 14.38 -4.23
N HIS A 157 -0.92 13.18 -4.40
CA HIS A 157 -0.88 12.16 -3.36
C HIS A 157 0.05 12.56 -2.21
N ARG A 158 1.22 13.13 -2.54
CA ARG A 158 2.29 13.60 -1.65
C ARG A 158 2.97 12.53 -0.81
N ASP A 159 2.68 11.26 -1.06
CA ASP A 159 3.38 10.11 -0.50
C ASP A 159 3.24 8.90 -1.42
N ALA A 160 3.41 9.11 -2.74
CA ALA A 160 3.43 8.07 -3.76
C ALA A 160 4.74 7.25 -3.70
N ALA A 161 5.09 6.80 -2.50
CA ALA A 161 6.33 6.11 -2.17
C ALA A 161 6.12 4.59 -2.05
N MET A 162 7.24 3.86 -1.98
CA MET A 162 7.29 2.39 -1.98
C MET A 162 6.30 1.71 -1.03
N ILE A 163 6.08 2.26 0.16
CA ILE A 163 5.20 1.67 1.19
C ILE A 163 3.70 1.76 0.86
N ASN A 164 3.31 2.74 0.05
CA ASN A 164 1.92 3.02 -0.30
C ASN A 164 1.54 2.44 -1.67
N MET A 165 2.40 1.59 -2.24
CA MET A 165 2.16 0.90 -3.48
C MET A 165 1.79 -0.56 -3.22
N THR A 166 0.58 -0.92 -3.63
CA THR A 166 0.01 -2.24 -3.37
C THR A 166 -0.57 -2.85 -4.64
N MET A 167 -0.94 -4.13 -4.56
CA MET A 167 -1.58 -4.85 -5.65
C MET A 167 -2.65 -5.82 -5.13
N ASP A 168 -3.67 -6.05 -5.94
CA ASP A 168 -4.62 -7.13 -5.70
C ASP A 168 -3.98 -8.45 -6.10
N VAL A 169 -3.79 -9.35 -5.13
CA VAL A 169 -3.15 -10.65 -5.34
C VAL A 169 -4.14 -11.81 -5.38
N SER A 170 -5.44 -11.55 -5.52
CA SER A 170 -6.46 -12.61 -5.50
C SER A 170 -6.16 -13.73 -6.52
N ASP A 171 -5.72 -13.37 -7.72
CA ASP A 171 -5.34 -14.33 -8.77
C ASP A 171 -3.88 -14.84 -8.65
N LEU A 172 -3.00 -14.02 -8.06
CA LEU A 172 -1.57 -14.30 -7.89
C LEU A 172 -1.32 -15.29 -6.75
N MET A 173 -2.11 -15.16 -5.68
CA MET A 173 -2.09 -15.95 -4.46
C MET A 173 -3.51 -16.43 -4.12
N PRO A 174 -4.06 -17.43 -4.87
CA PRO A 174 -5.42 -17.91 -4.63
C PRO A 174 -5.66 -18.49 -3.23
N GLY A 175 -4.59 -18.93 -2.56
CA GLY A 175 -4.65 -19.39 -1.18
C GLY A 175 -4.74 -18.26 -0.14
N GLY A 176 -4.66 -16.99 -0.58
CA GLY A 176 -4.67 -15.81 0.25
C GLY A 176 -3.36 -15.57 1.01
N PHE A 177 -3.36 -14.49 1.78
CA PHE A 177 -2.28 -14.09 2.68
C PHE A 177 -2.86 -13.34 3.89
N SER A 178 -2.03 -13.06 4.89
CA SER A 178 -2.37 -12.20 6.03
C SER A 178 -1.43 -10.99 6.05
N LEU A 179 -1.88 -9.82 6.48
CA LEU A 179 -1.03 -8.65 6.73
C LEU A 179 0.14 -8.97 7.67
N ALA A 180 -0.02 -9.92 8.59
CA ALA A 180 1.07 -10.36 9.45
C ALA A 180 2.24 -10.97 8.66
N SER A 181 1.95 -11.72 7.58
CA SER A 181 2.99 -12.35 6.76
C SER A 181 3.85 -11.32 6.02
N GLN A 182 3.30 -10.13 5.72
CA GLN A 182 4.04 -9.03 5.13
C GLN A 182 5.03 -8.40 6.12
N HIS A 183 4.65 -8.27 7.39
CA HIS A 183 5.48 -7.71 8.45
C HIS A 183 6.49 -8.70 9.03
N PHE A 184 6.15 -10.00 9.02
CA PHE A 184 6.91 -11.06 9.66
C PHE A 184 7.11 -12.29 8.73
N PRO A 185 7.73 -12.11 7.55
CA PRO A 185 7.78 -13.16 6.52
C PRO A 185 8.56 -14.42 6.92
N PHE A 186 9.47 -14.32 7.91
CA PHE A 186 10.30 -15.43 8.37
C PHE A 186 9.69 -16.24 9.53
N LEU A 187 8.64 -15.71 10.17
CA LEU A 187 8.04 -16.34 11.34
C LEU A 187 6.86 -17.24 10.98
N LEU A 188 6.42 -17.20 9.72
CA LEU A 188 5.06 -17.55 9.37
C LEU A 188 5.00 -18.15 7.98
N ASN A 189 4.76 -19.46 7.91
CA ASN A 189 4.35 -20.16 6.68
C ASN A 189 2.89 -19.79 6.32
N LEU A 190 2.54 -18.49 6.40
CA LEU A 190 1.19 -17.94 6.19
C LEU A 190 0.91 -17.59 4.73
N TYR A 191 1.83 -17.90 3.82
CA TYR A 191 1.49 -18.00 2.42
C TYR A 191 0.88 -19.38 2.20
N SER A 192 -0.38 -19.41 1.78
CA SER A 192 -1.02 -20.66 1.36
C SER A 192 -0.55 -21.03 -0.05
N GLY A 193 0.66 -21.57 -0.16
CA GLY A 193 1.26 -22.01 -1.43
C GLY A 193 2.21 -20.98 -2.07
N ASP A 194 2.89 -21.41 -3.13
CA ASP A 194 3.79 -20.56 -3.89
C ASP A 194 3.00 -19.58 -4.77
N PRO A 195 3.34 -18.28 -4.78
CA PRO A 195 2.71 -17.33 -5.67
C PRO A 195 3.01 -17.65 -7.13
N ARG A 196 2.04 -17.41 -8.01
CA ARG A 196 2.24 -17.46 -9.48
C ARG A 196 3.15 -16.31 -9.93
N ASN A 197 3.69 -16.38 -11.14
CA ASN A 197 4.31 -15.19 -11.73
C ASN A 197 3.22 -14.18 -12.12
N ARG A 198 3.53 -12.88 -12.10
CA ARG A 198 2.55 -11.83 -12.38
C ARG A 198 2.11 -11.87 -13.85
N CYS A 199 3.00 -12.26 -14.74
CA CYS A 199 2.70 -12.47 -16.17
C CYS A 199 1.79 -13.68 -16.46
N GLU A 200 1.57 -14.56 -15.49
CA GLU A 200 0.70 -15.75 -15.64
C GLU A 200 -0.75 -15.49 -15.22
N VAL A 201 -1.04 -14.33 -14.63
CA VAL A 201 -2.39 -13.97 -14.18
C VAL A 201 -3.03 -12.94 -15.10
N GLY A 202 -4.34 -13.11 -15.36
CA GLY A 202 -5.04 -12.35 -16.40
C GLY A 202 -5.35 -10.89 -16.06
N SER A 203 -5.44 -10.53 -14.78
CA SER A 203 -5.79 -9.15 -14.36
C SER A 203 -5.11 -8.81 -13.03
N LEU A 204 -3.87 -8.33 -13.08
CA LEU A 204 -3.21 -7.78 -11.91
C LEU A 204 -3.42 -6.26 -11.86
N ARG A 205 -4.02 -5.79 -10.77
CA ARG A 205 -4.30 -4.36 -10.55
C ARG A 205 -3.42 -3.82 -9.43
N TYR A 206 -2.78 -2.70 -9.69
CA TYR A 206 -1.98 -1.95 -8.73
C TYR A 206 -2.77 -0.78 -8.16
N TYR A 207 -2.51 -0.44 -6.89
CA TYR A 207 -3.22 0.62 -6.18
C TYR A 207 -2.30 1.44 -5.29
N PHE A 208 -2.53 2.76 -5.29
CA PHE A 208 -2.10 3.67 -4.25
C PHE A 208 -3.03 3.56 -3.03
N ILE A 209 -2.43 3.48 -1.85
CA ILE A 209 -3.11 3.54 -0.55
C ILE A 209 -2.62 4.75 0.26
N ASP A 210 -3.28 5.02 1.37
CA ASP A 210 -2.93 6.07 2.34
C ASP A 210 -3.02 7.50 1.78
N PHE A 211 -4.21 8.08 1.89
CA PHE A 211 -4.52 9.41 1.36
C PHE A 211 -4.42 10.51 2.43
N GLU A 212 -3.75 10.24 3.55
CA GLU A 212 -3.67 11.17 4.68
C GLU A 212 -2.99 12.48 4.26
N THR A 213 -1.90 12.38 3.51
CA THR A 213 -1.09 13.51 3.01
C THR A 213 -1.63 14.13 1.72
N THR A 214 -2.60 13.48 1.07
CA THR A 214 -3.16 13.92 -0.21
C THR A 214 -3.75 15.32 -0.11
N THR A 215 -3.49 16.15 -1.12
CA THR A 215 -3.95 17.55 -1.15
C THR A 215 -4.70 17.86 -2.44
N TYR A 216 -5.87 18.49 -2.31
CA TYR A 216 -6.61 19.03 -3.45
C TYR A 216 -6.07 20.42 -3.81
N CYS A 217 -5.66 20.60 -5.07
CA CYS A 217 -4.98 21.79 -5.57
C CYS A 217 -5.81 22.41 -6.72
N PRO A 218 -6.87 23.19 -6.43
CA PRO A 218 -7.84 23.67 -7.44
C PRO A 218 -7.22 24.50 -8.58
N GLU A 219 -6.09 25.15 -8.32
CA GLU A 219 -5.29 25.95 -9.25
C GLU A 219 -4.59 25.12 -10.35
N GLY A 220 -4.53 23.79 -10.19
CA GLY A 220 -3.95 22.86 -11.16
C GLY A 220 -2.42 22.78 -11.11
N ILE A 221 -1.86 21.89 -11.93
CA ILE A 221 -0.46 21.44 -11.88
C ILE A 221 0.54 22.60 -11.89
N GLU A 222 0.38 23.56 -12.80
CA GLU A 222 1.36 24.65 -13.00
C GLU A 222 1.47 25.59 -11.78
N LYS A 223 0.34 25.88 -11.15
CA LYS A 223 0.24 26.92 -10.11
C LYS A 223 0.25 26.37 -8.70
N ALA A 224 0.05 25.06 -8.54
CA ALA A 224 -0.08 24.47 -7.21
C ALA A 224 1.19 24.58 -6.40
N ARG A 225 1.05 25.05 -5.16
CA ARG A 225 2.14 25.24 -4.22
C ARG A 225 1.69 24.83 -2.83
N VAL A 226 2.44 23.92 -2.22
CA VAL A 226 2.19 23.43 -0.85
C VAL A 226 3.47 23.52 -0.03
N THR A 227 3.33 23.49 1.30
CA THR A 227 4.44 23.32 2.24
C THR A 227 4.23 22.04 3.07
N GLY A 228 5.24 21.68 3.85
CA GLY A 228 5.23 20.57 4.80
C GLY A 228 6.17 19.43 4.41
N THR A 229 6.68 18.74 5.42
CA THR A 229 7.59 17.59 5.29
C THR A 229 6.90 16.23 5.40
N TYR A 230 5.77 16.11 4.72
CA TYR A 230 4.96 14.89 4.72
C TYR A 230 5.58 13.78 3.86
N GLY A 231 5.08 12.56 4.10
CA GLY A 231 5.43 11.38 3.34
C GLY A 231 6.67 10.65 3.87
N SER A 232 6.87 9.44 3.36
CA SER A 232 7.86 8.49 3.86
C SER A 232 9.23 8.60 3.19
N ASP A 233 9.32 9.28 2.04
CA ASP A 233 10.58 9.49 1.31
C ASP A 233 11.17 10.89 1.56
N HIS A 234 12.02 11.00 2.57
CA HIS A 234 12.72 12.24 2.91
C HIS A 234 13.97 12.52 2.07
N SER A 235 14.23 11.75 0.99
CA SER A 235 15.34 12.05 0.07
C SER A 235 15.03 13.16 -0.92
N MET A 236 13.81 13.73 -0.88
CA MET A 236 13.38 14.81 -1.76
C MET A 236 14.11 16.13 -1.45
N PRO A 237 14.70 16.81 -2.46
CA PRO A 237 15.49 18.01 -2.23
C PRO A 237 14.65 19.26 -1.88
N GLU A 238 13.44 19.38 -2.42
CA GLU A 238 12.61 20.58 -2.25
C GLU A 238 11.64 20.53 -1.06
N ILE A 239 11.57 19.41 -0.32
CA ILE A 239 10.62 19.27 0.78
C ILE A 239 10.92 20.27 1.89
N SER A 240 9.92 21.08 2.26
CA SER A 240 10.13 22.17 3.20
C SER A 240 8.86 22.52 3.95
N GLU A 241 9.00 22.77 5.25
CA GLU A 241 7.93 23.33 6.09
C GLU A 241 7.56 24.77 5.69
N VAL A 242 8.48 25.51 5.06
CA VAL A 242 8.36 26.96 4.86
C VAL A 242 8.49 27.42 3.41
N VAL A 243 9.20 26.67 2.57
CA VAL A 243 9.35 26.99 1.14
C VAL A 243 8.30 26.22 0.34
N PRO A 244 7.38 26.90 -0.37
CA PRO A 244 6.37 26.20 -1.15
C PRO A 244 6.97 25.47 -2.37
N TYR A 245 6.49 24.27 -2.64
CA TYR A 245 6.90 23.44 -3.77
C TYR A 245 5.68 22.88 -4.53
N ASN A 246 5.90 22.37 -5.75
CA ASN A 246 4.85 21.77 -6.56
C ASN A 246 4.56 20.33 -6.10
N PRO A 247 3.36 20.03 -5.55
CA PRO A 247 3.07 18.70 -5.01
C PRO A 247 2.95 17.62 -6.10
N PHE A 248 2.57 18.01 -7.32
CA PHE A 248 2.45 17.08 -8.44
C PHE A 248 3.82 16.61 -8.92
N LYS A 249 4.82 17.49 -8.94
CA LYS A 249 6.22 17.14 -9.25
C LYS A 249 6.85 16.29 -8.16
N LEU A 250 6.42 16.45 -6.90
CA LEU A 250 6.78 15.57 -5.78
C LEU A 250 6.28 14.14 -6.03
N ASP A 251 5.05 13.95 -6.51
CA ASP A 251 4.52 12.61 -6.81
C ASP A 251 5.36 11.89 -7.89
N ILE A 252 5.80 12.62 -8.92
CA ILE A 252 6.68 12.08 -9.98
C ILE A 252 8.03 11.64 -9.41
N TYR A 253 8.63 12.47 -8.55
CA TYR A 253 9.89 12.13 -7.89
C TYR A 253 9.74 10.89 -7.01
N THR A 254 8.72 10.84 -6.16
CA THR A 254 8.53 9.73 -5.21
C THR A 254 8.25 8.40 -5.91
N LEU A 255 7.43 8.41 -6.96
CA LEU A 255 7.21 7.23 -7.79
C LEU A 255 8.51 6.78 -8.48
N GLY A 256 9.19 7.69 -9.18
CA GLY A 256 10.44 7.38 -9.89
C GLY A 256 11.52 6.86 -8.94
N ASN A 257 11.65 7.46 -7.77
CA ASN A 257 12.64 7.09 -6.77
C ASN A 257 12.34 5.72 -6.13
N ALA A 258 11.07 5.35 -5.97
CA ALA A 258 10.69 4.02 -5.48
C ALA A 258 11.20 2.92 -6.43
N PHE A 259 10.95 3.07 -7.73
CA PHE A 259 11.45 2.14 -8.76
C PHE A 259 12.98 2.19 -8.89
N LEU A 260 13.59 3.38 -8.82
CA LEU A 260 15.05 3.55 -8.90
C LEU A 260 15.77 2.87 -7.73
N LYS A 261 15.23 3.00 -6.51
CA LYS A 261 15.76 2.33 -5.30
C LYS A 261 15.66 0.83 -5.43
N GLU A 262 14.51 0.30 -5.86
CA GLU A 262 14.31 -1.14 -6.05
C GLU A 262 15.28 -1.72 -7.11
N MET A 263 15.42 -1.04 -8.25
CA MET A 263 16.35 -1.42 -9.30
C MET A 263 17.80 -1.44 -8.78
N LYS A 264 18.23 -0.38 -8.09
CA LYS A 264 19.60 -0.30 -7.52
C LYS A 264 19.85 -1.35 -6.45
N ALA A 265 18.88 -1.60 -5.57
CA ALA A 265 18.98 -2.64 -4.55
C ALA A 265 19.16 -4.02 -5.19
N SER A 266 18.36 -4.33 -6.20
CA SER A 266 18.41 -5.59 -6.93
C SER A 266 19.74 -5.80 -7.66
N LEU A 267 20.27 -4.77 -8.33
CA LEU A 267 21.59 -4.80 -8.97
C LEU A 267 22.74 -4.94 -7.96
N ALA A 268 22.64 -4.30 -6.79
CA ALA A 268 23.65 -4.43 -5.74
C ALA A 268 23.73 -5.86 -5.19
N ILE A 269 22.59 -6.54 -5.05
CA ILE A 269 22.52 -7.95 -4.66
C ILE A 269 23.13 -8.83 -5.78
N ALA A 270 22.87 -8.53 -7.06
CA ALA A 270 23.42 -9.25 -8.22
C ALA A 270 24.94 -9.34 -8.22
N ARG A 271 25.57 -8.20 -7.91
CA ARG A 271 27.02 -8.04 -7.96
C ARG A 271 27.75 -8.83 -6.87
N ARG A 272 27.05 -9.24 -5.80
CA ARG A 272 27.67 -9.93 -4.65
C ARG A 272 28.00 -11.42 -4.89
N ARG A 273 27.70 -12.00 -6.06
CA ARG A 273 28.19 -13.29 -6.64
C ARG A 273 28.25 -14.57 -5.76
N PHE A 274 27.82 -14.54 -4.50
CA PHE A 274 27.98 -15.64 -3.52
C PHE A 274 26.71 -15.92 -2.70
N THR A 275 25.53 -15.91 -3.31
CA THR A 275 24.32 -16.38 -2.65
C THR A 275 23.52 -17.31 -3.55
N CYS A 276 22.91 -18.35 -2.98
CA CYS A 276 21.87 -19.18 -3.61
C CYS A 276 20.65 -18.38 -4.11
N LEU A 277 20.67 -17.05 -3.95
CA LEU A 277 19.68 -16.08 -4.37
C LEU A 277 19.76 -15.74 -5.87
N MET A 278 20.64 -16.39 -6.65
CA MET A 278 20.80 -16.11 -8.08
C MET A 278 19.50 -16.22 -8.90
N ARG A 279 18.55 -17.07 -8.47
CA ARG A 279 17.22 -17.16 -9.11
C ARG A 279 16.40 -15.86 -8.98
N TYR A 280 16.57 -15.09 -7.92
CA TYR A 280 15.79 -13.86 -7.67
C TYR A 280 16.36 -12.63 -8.37
N ILE A 281 17.60 -12.71 -8.86
CA ILE A 281 18.36 -11.52 -9.27
C ILE A 281 18.46 -11.38 -10.79
N GLN A 282 18.23 -12.46 -11.54
CA GLN A 282 18.32 -12.43 -13.01
C GLN A 282 17.25 -11.54 -13.67
N HIS A 283 16.20 -11.16 -12.93
CA HIS A 283 15.02 -10.49 -13.48
C HIS A 283 15.16 -8.97 -13.67
N TYR A 284 16.18 -8.38 -13.04
CA TYR A 284 16.52 -6.95 -13.20
C TYR A 284 17.73 -6.72 -14.14
N LEU A 285 18.24 -7.78 -14.76
CA LEU A 285 19.18 -7.67 -15.87
C LEU A 285 18.42 -7.14 -17.09
N GLY A 286 18.96 -6.14 -17.79
CA GLY A 286 18.26 -5.53 -18.93
C GLY A 286 17.31 -4.38 -18.55
N MET A 287 17.50 -3.75 -17.38
CA MET A 287 16.77 -2.56 -16.93
C MET A 287 17.59 -1.26 -17.10
N GLU A 288 18.78 -1.34 -17.71
CA GLU A 288 19.72 -0.23 -17.86
C GLU A 288 19.14 0.93 -18.69
N ASP A 289 18.17 0.65 -19.55
CA ASP A 289 17.44 1.63 -20.35
C ASP A 289 16.26 2.28 -19.60
N LEU A 290 15.78 1.68 -18.50
CA LEU A 290 14.81 2.34 -17.61
C LEU A 290 15.49 3.36 -16.70
N GLU A 291 16.79 3.20 -16.42
CA GLU A 291 17.52 4.10 -15.52
C GLU A 291 17.48 5.58 -15.98
N PRO A 292 17.75 5.94 -17.25
CA PRO A 292 17.61 7.32 -17.72
C PRO A 292 16.22 7.91 -17.50
N PHE A 293 15.17 7.12 -17.74
CA PHE A 293 13.78 7.53 -17.53
C PHE A 293 13.48 7.82 -16.05
N LEU A 294 13.87 6.90 -15.15
CA LEU A 294 13.70 7.10 -13.71
C LEU A 294 14.53 8.27 -13.18
N LEU A 295 15.74 8.47 -13.70
CA LEU A 295 16.57 9.62 -13.34
C LEU A 295 15.92 10.94 -13.73
N LYS A 296 15.27 11.00 -14.90
CA LYS A 296 14.48 12.15 -15.36
C LYS A 296 13.28 12.42 -14.45
N MET A 297 12.58 11.38 -13.99
CA MET A 297 11.51 11.52 -12.98
C MET A 297 12.04 12.02 -11.63
N THR A 298 13.28 11.67 -11.28
CA THR A 298 13.93 12.08 -10.03
C THR A 298 14.89 13.27 -10.17
N ALA A 299 14.72 14.11 -11.20
CA ALA A 299 15.57 15.27 -11.41
C ALA A 299 15.56 16.19 -10.16
N PRO A 300 16.71 16.73 -9.71
CA PRO A 300 16.75 17.60 -8.54
C PRO A 300 15.88 18.85 -8.70
N ASP A 301 15.87 19.43 -9.90
CA ASP A 301 14.95 20.51 -10.27
C ASP A 301 13.56 19.93 -10.58
N PRO A 302 12.50 20.30 -9.84
CA PRO A 302 11.14 19.83 -10.10
C PRO A 302 10.62 20.18 -11.50
N ASP A 303 11.09 21.28 -12.10
CA ASP A 303 10.62 21.73 -13.41
C ASP A 303 11.19 20.87 -14.56
N GLU A 304 12.32 20.20 -14.34
CA GLU A 304 12.92 19.25 -15.29
C GLU A 304 12.20 17.89 -15.33
N ARG A 305 11.41 17.57 -14.29
CA ARG A 305 10.67 16.31 -14.22
C ARG A 305 9.49 16.33 -15.21
N PRO A 306 9.11 15.21 -15.85
CA PRO A 306 7.91 15.13 -16.66
C PRO A 306 6.64 15.31 -15.80
N THR A 307 5.49 15.53 -16.44
CA THR A 307 4.19 15.30 -15.79
C THR A 307 3.88 13.79 -15.77
N ALA A 308 2.91 13.34 -14.98
CA ALA A 308 2.52 11.93 -14.98
C ALA A 308 2.04 11.47 -16.37
N ALA A 309 1.28 12.33 -17.06
CA ALA A 309 0.83 12.06 -18.42
C ALA A 309 1.99 11.97 -19.43
N ALA A 310 2.95 12.90 -19.38
CA ALA A 310 4.11 12.86 -20.27
C ALA A 310 5.03 11.67 -19.98
N ALA A 311 5.17 11.29 -18.71
CA ALA A 311 5.93 10.10 -18.30
C ALA A 311 5.24 8.80 -18.75
N LEU A 312 3.92 8.78 -18.84
CA LEU A 312 3.16 7.61 -19.32
C LEU A 312 3.27 7.41 -20.84
N GLU A 313 3.50 8.49 -21.60
CA GLU A 313 3.65 8.44 -23.07
C GLU A 313 5.05 8.00 -23.53
N GLU A 314 6.07 8.12 -22.67
CA GLU A 314 7.48 7.80 -22.93
C GLU A 314 7.78 6.29 -22.77
#